data_AF-A0A3Q3IWF4-F1
#
_entry.id   AF-A0A3Q3IWF4-F1
#
_cell.length_a   1.000
_cell.length_b   1.000
_cell.length_c   1.000
_cell.angle_alpha   90.00
_cell.angle_beta   90.00
_cell.angle_gamma   90.00
#
_symmetry.space_group_name_H-M   'P 1'
#
loop_
_entity.id
_entity.type
_entity.pdbx_description
1 polymer ?
#
loop_
_entity_poly.entity_id
_entity_poly.type
_entity_poly.pdbx_seq_one_letter_code
_entity_poly.pdbx_strand_id
1 'polypeptide(L)'
;PFHFSTGNVSAHYETDITPAGWTFSIWGVIYTWLTLMVLYITSYVFRSWAQCLLPYSFYFCWLSNMVLNMAWLLLWDRLMLATLVVLILIVITNYSALFYCCFATDYYGLWLRTYHRKDLACLRILNGLALYATWTSIASLINFAVVLHQWGVDRSTAATASLCIFILENWVLDRWVRYILTVYPVVIVALVGILFKQFNFYDPTPNSVFMVLLFLACILLVSRIFTVIWRNRWRPL
;
A
#
# COMPACT_ATOMS: atom_id res chain seq x y z
N PRO A 1 2.14 23.76 -13.25
CA PRO A 1 1.23 23.94 -12.08
C PRO A 1 0.20 22.81 -12.05
N PHE A 2 0.02 22.13 -10.91
CA PHE A 2 -1.06 21.16 -10.74
C PHE A 2 -2.40 21.90 -10.79
N HIS A 3 -3.33 21.50 -11.66
CA HIS A 3 -4.61 22.20 -11.82
C HIS A 3 -5.59 21.86 -10.69
N PHE A 4 -5.42 20.73 -10.02
CA PHE A 4 -6.27 20.25 -8.94
C PHE A 4 -5.45 19.54 -7.85
N SER A 5 -5.97 19.46 -6.62
CA SER A 5 -5.40 18.62 -5.55
C SER A 5 -5.88 17.17 -5.68
N THR A 6 -5.16 16.20 -5.10
CA THR A 6 -5.53 14.77 -5.10
C THR A 6 -6.95 14.53 -4.61
N GLY A 7 -7.36 15.27 -3.57
CA GLY A 7 -8.75 15.30 -3.11
C GLY A 7 -9.73 15.87 -4.15
N ASN A 8 -9.37 16.94 -4.86
CA ASN A 8 -10.27 17.60 -5.81
C ASN A 8 -10.54 16.77 -7.08
N VAL A 9 -9.57 16.04 -7.62
CA VAL A 9 -9.82 15.14 -8.78
C VAL A 9 -10.68 13.94 -8.35
N SER A 10 -10.44 13.41 -7.15
CA SER A 10 -11.28 12.35 -6.59
C SER A 10 -12.73 12.81 -6.34
N ALA A 11 -12.93 14.09 -6.02
CA ALA A 11 -14.26 14.70 -5.89
C ALA A 11 -14.93 14.95 -7.25
N HIS A 12 -14.18 15.02 -8.34
CA HIS A 12 -14.72 15.18 -9.68
C HIS A 12 -15.24 13.86 -10.28
N TYR A 13 -14.64 12.73 -9.90
CA TYR A 13 -15.01 11.39 -10.33
C TYR A 13 -15.53 10.56 -9.14
N GLU A 14 -16.64 11.01 -8.53
CA GLU A 14 -17.18 10.33 -7.36
C GLU A 14 -17.69 8.92 -7.70
N THR A 15 -17.12 7.93 -7.00
CA THR A 15 -17.62 6.55 -6.95
C THR A 15 -17.97 6.20 -5.51
N ASP A 16 -18.78 5.15 -5.30
CA ASP A 16 -19.23 4.70 -3.97
C ASP A 16 -18.08 4.18 -3.07
N ILE A 17 -16.85 4.10 -3.61
CA ILE A 17 -15.64 3.70 -2.89
C ILE A 17 -14.58 4.81 -2.80
N THR A 18 -14.89 6.04 -3.25
CA THR A 18 -13.93 7.15 -3.18
C THR A 18 -13.83 7.65 -1.74
N PRO A 19 -12.67 7.57 -1.06
CA PRO A 19 -12.52 8.03 0.32
C PRO A 19 -12.54 9.56 0.42
N ALA A 20 -12.82 10.07 1.61
CA ALA A 20 -12.74 11.49 1.93
C ALA A 20 -11.36 12.10 1.60
N GLY A 21 -11.35 13.39 1.22
CA GLY A 21 -10.14 14.11 0.80
C GLY A 21 -8.98 14.07 1.80
N TRP A 22 -9.27 14.01 3.10
CA TRP A 22 -8.26 13.91 4.15
C TRP A 22 -7.47 12.59 4.10
N THR A 23 -8.07 11.51 3.60
CA THR A 23 -7.45 10.17 3.49
C THR A 23 -6.25 10.20 2.54
N PHE A 24 -6.24 11.11 1.55
CA PHE A 24 -5.11 11.32 0.65
C PHE A 24 -3.86 11.91 1.34
N SER A 25 -3.97 12.37 2.60
CA SER A 25 -2.81 12.80 3.40
C SER A 25 -1.81 11.67 3.66
N ILE A 26 -2.22 10.40 3.47
CA ILE A 26 -1.32 9.23 3.52
C ILE A 26 -0.14 9.39 2.56
N TRP A 27 -0.30 10.09 1.43
CA TRP A 27 0.81 10.37 0.51
C TRP A 27 1.96 11.14 1.18
N GLY A 28 1.68 12.05 2.10
CA GLY A 28 2.72 12.76 2.86
C GLY A 28 3.55 11.82 3.74
N VAL A 29 2.89 10.84 4.38
CA VAL A 29 3.55 9.80 5.17
C VAL A 29 4.37 8.87 4.28
N ILE A 30 3.81 8.47 3.13
CA ILE A 30 4.51 7.66 2.13
C ILE A 30 5.78 8.38 1.68
N TYR A 31 5.68 9.63 1.22
CA TYR A 31 6.83 10.37 0.71
C TYR A 31 7.90 10.57 1.78
N THR A 32 7.51 10.83 3.04
CA THR A 32 8.45 10.89 4.16
C THR A 32 9.22 9.57 4.31
N TRP A 33 8.53 8.43 4.20
CA TRP A 33 9.18 7.12 4.24
C TRP A 33 10.06 6.83 3.04
N LEU A 34 9.61 7.16 1.82
CA LEU A 34 10.42 7.01 0.61
C LEU A 34 11.70 7.85 0.71
N THR A 35 11.64 9.08 1.24
CA THR A 35 12.81 9.93 1.48
C THR A 35 13.79 9.31 2.48
N LEU A 36 13.30 8.84 3.64
CA LEU A 36 14.15 8.19 4.64
C LEU A 36 14.80 6.91 4.11
N MET A 37 14.08 6.17 3.26
CA MET A 37 14.59 5.00 2.57
C MET A 37 15.69 5.35 1.56
N VAL A 38 15.53 6.42 0.79
CA VAL A 38 16.59 6.91 -0.11
C VAL A 38 17.83 7.28 0.69
N LEU A 39 17.69 8.07 1.77
CA LEU A 39 18.83 8.45 2.63
C LEU A 39 19.56 7.22 3.19
N TYR A 40 18.80 6.21 3.61
CA TYR A 40 19.37 4.97 4.13
C TYR A 40 20.10 4.16 3.05
N ILE A 41 19.51 4.00 1.86
CA ILE A 41 20.15 3.30 0.73
C ILE A 41 21.41 4.06 0.28
N THR A 42 21.39 5.39 0.23
CA THR A 42 22.59 6.19 -0.10
C THR A 42 23.69 5.98 0.93
N SER A 43 23.37 5.73 2.19
CA SER A 43 24.38 5.41 3.21
C SER A 43 25.16 4.11 2.92
N TYR A 44 24.60 3.20 2.09
CA TYR A 44 25.29 1.96 1.70
C TYR A 44 26.49 2.21 0.79
N VAL A 45 26.52 3.34 0.09
CA VAL A 45 27.69 3.75 -0.72
C VAL A 45 28.94 3.87 0.16
N PHE A 46 28.78 4.28 1.42
CA PHE A 46 29.87 4.42 2.39
C PHE A 46 30.15 3.14 3.20
N ARG A 47 29.44 2.04 2.92
CA ARG A 47 29.53 0.77 3.67
C ARG A 47 29.69 -0.41 2.71
N SER A 48 30.92 -0.89 2.53
CA SER A 48 31.28 -1.95 1.58
C SER A 48 30.46 -3.25 1.72
N TRP A 49 30.14 -3.67 2.94
CA TRP A 49 29.33 -4.88 3.17
C TRP A 49 27.84 -4.69 2.86
N ALA A 50 27.31 -3.46 2.96
CA ALA A 50 25.89 -3.18 2.78
C ALA A 50 25.48 -3.14 1.30
N GLN A 51 26.43 -2.91 0.40
CA GLN A 51 26.22 -2.92 -1.06
C GLN A 51 25.78 -4.30 -1.56
N CYS A 52 26.24 -5.37 -0.92
CA CYS A 52 25.86 -6.75 -1.24
C CYS A 52 24.56 -7.21 -0.56
N LEU A 53 23.97 -6.39 0.30
CA LEU A 53 22.84 -6.79 1.14
C LEU A 53 21.54 -6.91 0.34
N LEU A 54 21.33 -6.02 -0.64
CA LEU A 54 20.14 -6.00 -1.48
C LEU A 54 20.50 -6.41 -2.91
N PRO A 55 19.72 -7.30 -3.56
CA PRO A 55 20.01 -7.75 -4.91
C PRO A 55 19.83 -6.62 -5.93
N TYR A 56 20.54 -6.67 -7.05
CA TYR A 56 20.39 -5.68 -8.14
C TYR A 56 18.94 -5.53 -8.62
N SER A 57 18.18 -6.62 -8.63
CA SER A 57 16.75 -6.63 -8.97
C SER A 57 15.92 -5.70 -8.08
N PHE A 58 16.26 -5.57 -6.79
CA PHE A 58 15.59 -4.66 -5.89
C PHE A 58 15.75 -3.20 -6.33
N TYR A 59 16.98 -2.78 -6.64
CA TYR A 59 17.26 -1.42 -7.09
C TYR A 59 16.56 -1.10 -8.41
N PHE A 60 16.50 -2.07 -9.33
CA PHE A 60 15.77 -1.92 -10.58
C PHE A 60 14.26 -1.74 -10.36
N CYS A 61 13.64 -2.58 -9.54
CA CYS A 61 12.22 -2.45 -9.20
C CYS A 61 11.93 -1.12 -8.51
N TRP A 62 12.80 -0.70 -7.57
CA TRP A 62 12.66 0.56 -6.85
C TRP A 62 12.77 1.79 -7.75
N LEU A 63 13.80 1.85 -8.61
CA LEU A 63 13.99 2.96 -9.54
C LEU A 63 12.83 3.05 -10.54
N SER A 64 12.41 1.90 -11.08
CA SER A 64 11.24 1.82 -11.96
C SER A 64 9.99 2.34 -11.26
N ASN A 65 9.80 1.99 -9.99
CA ASN A 65 8.67 2.48 -9.21
C ASN A 65 8.70 4.00 -9.02
N MET A 66 9.86 4.59 -8.73
CA MET A 66 10.00 6.05 -8.60
C MET A 66 9.63 6.77 -9.91
N VAL A 67 10.09 6.26 -11.06
CA VAL A 67 9.74 6.81 -12.38
C VAL A 67 8.22 6.69 -12.63
N LEU A 68 7.64 5.54 -12.32
CA LEU A 68 6.19 5.34 -12.45
C LEU A 68 5.39 6.26 -11.52
N ASN A 69 5.86 6.52 -10.30
CA ASN A 69 5.22 7.46 -9.38
C ASN A 69 5.24 8.89 -9.94
N MET A 70 6.37 9.31 -10.52
CA MET A 70 6.46 10.61 -11.21
C MET A 70 5.52 10.67 -12.42
N ALA A 71 5.44 9.60 -13.21
CA ALA A 71 4.52 9.51 -14.34
C ALA A 71 3.05 9.59 -13.88
N TRP A 72 2.71 8.93 -12.77
CA TRP A 72 1.39 9.00 -12.16
C TRP A 72 1.01 10.44 -11.79
N LEU A 73 1.92 11.18 -11.14
CA LEU A 73 1.71 12.60 -10.80
C LEU A 73 1.49 13.53 -12.00
N LEU A 74 1.85 13.11 -13.22
CA LEU A 74 1.61 13.87 -14.45
C LEU A 74 0.33 13.44 -15.17
N LEU A 75 -0.12 12.20 -14.96
CA LEU A 75 -1.24 11.58 -15.69
C LEU A 75 -2.55 11.60 -14.90
N TRP A 76 -2.47 11.64 -13.56
CA TRP A 76 -3.58 11.45 -12.65
C TRP A 76 -4.77 12.40 -12.84
N ASP A 77 -4.57 13.61 -13.38
CA ASP A 77 -5.65 14.58 -13.65
C ASP A 77 -6.15 14.56 -15.11
N ARG A 78 -5.46 13.87 -16.04
CA ARG A 78 -5.76 13.93 -17.48
C ARG A 78 -6.40 12.68 -18.04
N LEU A 79 -5.91 11.49 -17.67
CA LEU A 79 -6.24 10.24 -18.36
C LEU A 79 -6.46 9.10 -17.36
N MET A 80 -7.71 8.90 -16.93
CA MET A 80 -8.07 7.92 -15.90
C MET A 80 -7.63 6.48 -16.23
N LEU A 81 -7.76 6.04 -17.49
CA LEU A 81 -7.30 4.71 -17.92
C LEU A 81 -5.77 4.58 -17.84
N ALA A 82 -5.02 5.61 -18.27
CA ALA A 82 -3.57 5.61 -18.17
C ALA A 82 -3.12 5.64 -16.70
N THR A 83 -3.81 6.42 -15.86
CA THR A 83 -3.60 6.46 -14.40
C THR A 83 -3.78 5.09 -13.77
N LEU A 84 -4.82 4.34 -14.15
CA LEU A 84 -5.05 2.97 -13.68
C LEU A 84 -3.88 2.05 -14.07
N VAL A 85 -3.48 2.05 -15.34
CA VAL A 85 -2.38 1.19 -15.83
C VAL A 85 -1.09 1.51 -15.09
N VAL A 86 -0.76 2.79 -14.93
CA VAL A 86 0.44 3.22 -14.20
C VAL A 86 0.36 2.80 -12.73
N LEU A 87 -0.79 2.93 -12.07
CA LEU A 87 -0.99 2.47 -10.69
C LEU A 87 -0.79 0.95 -10.55
N ILE A 88 -1.29 0.15 -11.50
CA ILE A 88 -1.07 -1.31 -11.49
C ILE A 88 0.42 -1.63 -11.63
N LEU A 89 1.14 -0.92 -12.51
CA LEU A 89 2.60 -1.09 -12.64
C LEU A 89 3.35 -0.66 -11.37
N ILE A 90 2.90 0.40 -10.69
CA ILE A 90 3.42 0.81 -9.37
C ILE A 90 3.21 -0.30 -8.36
N VAL A 91 2.02 -0.90 -8.29
CA VAL A 91 1.70 -2.01 -7.39
C VAL A 91 2.63 -3.21 -7.63
N ILE A 92 2.79 -3.64 -8.88
CA ILE A 92 3.64 -4.78 -9.26
C ILE A 92 5.11 -4.53 -8.87
N THR A 93 5.63 -3.34 -9.18
CA THR A 93 7.02 -2.98 -8.87
C THR A 93 7.24 -2.84 -7.37
N ASN A 94 6.28 -2.31 -6.62
CA ASN A 94 6.33 -2.23 -5.16
C ASN A 94 6.34 -3.62 -4.50
N TYR A 95 5.44 -4.52 -4.90
CA TYR A 95 5.41 -5.88 -4.34
C TYR A 95 6.67 -6.68 -4.70
N SER A 96 7.22 -6.47 -5.90
CA SER A 96 8.48 -7.09 -6.31
C SER A 96 9.65 -6.58 -5.47
N ALA A 97 9.75 -5.26 -5.25
CA ALA A 97 10.76 -4.68 -4.37
C ALA A 97 10.61 -5.19 -2.92
N LEU A 98 9.38 -5.30 -2.42
CA LEU A 98 9.09 -5.84 -1.11
C LEU A 98 9.51 -7.31 -0.98
N PHE A 99 9.23 -8.12 -2.00
CA PHE A 99 9.64 -9.53 -2.05
C PHE A 99 11.16 -9.68 -1.94
N TYR A 100 11.92 -8.92 -2.71
CA TYR A 100 13.39 -8.96 -2.65
C TYR A 100 13.93 -8.52 -1.29
N CYS A 101 13.29 -7.56 -0.63
CA CYS A 101 13.67 -7.15 0.71
C CYS A 101 13.33 -8.18 1.78
N CYS A 102 12.17 -8.83 1.69
CA CYS A 102 11.82 -9.94 2.57
C CYS A 102 12.81 -11.10 2.39
N PHE A 103 13.14 -11.44 1.14
CA PHE A 103 14.12 -12.48 0.82
C PHE A 103 15.51 -12.16 1.40
N ALA A 104 16.00 -10.94 1.20
CA ALA A 104 17.28 -10.49 1.75
C ALA A 104 17.28 -10.51 3.30
N THR A 105 16.16 -10.14 3.92
CA THR A 105 16.03 -10.13 5.38
C THR A 105 15.98 -11.55 5.95
N ASP A 106 15.34 -12.49 5.26
CA ASP A 106 15.30 -13.90 5.66
C ASP A 106 16.69 -14.55 5.53
N TYR A 107 17.36 -14.33 4.40
CA TYR A 107 18.67 -14.89 4.12
C TYR A 107 19.78 -14.34 5.03
N TYR A 108 19.84 -13.01 5.21
CA TYR A 108 20.87 -12.35 6.02
C TYR A 108 20.43 -12.07 7.48
N GLY A 109 19.21 -12.45 7.87
CA GLY A 109 18.57 -12.02 9.13
C GLY A 109 19.35 -12.40 10.39
N LEU A 110 19.85 -13.63 10.45
CA LEU A 110 20.68 -14.12 11.57
C LEU A 110 22.03 -13.37 11.67
N TRP A 111 22.65 -13.09 10.53
CA TRP A 111 23.91 -12.35 10.47
C TRP A 111 23.72 -10.88 10.89
N LEU A 112 22.69 -10.21 10.33
CA LEU A 112 22.28 -8.86 10.70
C LEU A 112 21.94 -8.75 12.19
N ARG A 113 21.24 -9.74 12.77
CA ARG A 113 20.90 -9.73 14.21
C ARG A 113 22.12 -9.85 15.12
N THR A 114 23.18 -10.52 14.64
CA THR A 114 24.39 -10.78 15.43
C THR A 114 25.35 -9.59 15.37
N TYR A 115 25.58 -9.04 14.17
CA TYR A 115 26.60 -8.00 13.94
C TYR A 115 26.01 -6.58 13.80
N HIS A 116 24.77 -6.45 13.29
CA HIS A 116 24.20 -5.18 12.82
C HIS A 116 22.72 -4.99 13.22
N ARG A 117 22.39 -5.10 14.51
CA ARG A 117 21.00 -5.00 15.01
C ARG A 117 20.28 -3.70 14.64
N LYS A 118 21.02 -2.60 14.50
CA LYS A 118 20.46 -1.30 14.08
C LYS A 118 20.03 -1.32 12.62
N ASP A 119 20.79 -1.97 11.75
CA ASP A 119 20.44 -2.11 10.33
C ASP A 119 19.28 -3.09 10.14
N LEU A 120 19.15 -4.12 11.00
CA LEU A 120 17.95 -4.96 11.06
C LEU A 120 16.70 -4.15 11.45
N ALA A 121 16.82 -3.22 12.40
CA ALA A 121 15.71 -2.31 12.73
C ALA A 121 15.39 -1.34 11.58
N CYS A 122 16.40 -0.91 10.81
CA CYS A 122 16.21 -0.09 9.64
C CYS A 122 15.57 -0.85 8.46
N LEU A 123 15.88 -2.15 8.31
CA LEU A 123 15.14 -3.05 7.42
C LEU A 123 13.67 -3.23 7.84
N ARG A 124 13.32 -2.96 9.10
CA ARG A 124 11.90 -2.84 9.51
C ARG A 124 11.28 -1.49 9.16
N ILE A 125 12.07 -0.43 8.95
CA ILE A 125 11.58 0.84 8.36
C ILE A 125 11.13 0.61 6.91
N LEU A 126 11.65 -0.42 6.24
CA LEU A 126 11.12 -0.90 4.96
C LEU A 126 9.66 -1.42 5.02
N ASN A 127 9.03 -1.52 6.20
CA ASN A 127 7.57 -1.60 6.29
C ASN A 127 6.87 -0.38 5.64
N GLY A 128 7.57 0.74 5.48
CA GLY A 128 7.11 1.88 4.68
C GLY A 128 6.88 1.53 3.21
N LEU A 129 7.65 0.60 2.65
CA LEU A 129 7.44 0.09 1.30
C LEU A 129 6.13 -0.71 1.20
N ALA A 130 5.79 -1.44 2.25
CA ALA A 130 4.51 -2.14 2.30
C ALA A 130 3.32 -1.20 2.53
N LEU A 131 3.48 -0.15 3.34
CA LEU A 131 2.49 0.93 3.48
C LEU A 131 2.20 1.55 2.11
N TYR A 132 3.28 1.82 1.36
CA TYR A 132 3.17 2.36 0.02
C TYR A 132 2.51 1.37 -0.95
N ALA A 133 2.93 0.09 -0.95
CA ALA A 133 2.34 -0.96 -1.78
C ALA A 133 0.83 -1.07 -1.57
N THR A 134 0.39 -1.13 -0.31
CA THR A 134 -1.03 -1.31 0.03
C THR A 134 -1.87 -0.09 -0.31
N TRP A 135 -1.34 1.11 -0.07
CA TRP A 135 -2.01 2.33 -0.50
C TRP A 135 -2.13 2.40 -2.03
N THR A 136 -1.09 2.00 -2.77
CA THR A 136 -1.15 1.96 -4.24
C THR A 136 -2.12 0.91 -4.77
N SER A 137 -2.26 -0.24 -4.07
CA SER A 137 -3.29 -1.24 -4.39
C SER A 137 -4.69 -0.65 -4.22
N ILE A 138 -4.97 -0.02 -3.08
CA ILE A 138 -6.26 0.63 -2.82
C ILE A 138 -6.54 1.72 -3.87
N ALA A 139 -5.55 2.56 -4.17
CA ALA A 139 -5.67 3.60 -5.19
C ALA A 139 -5.95 3.01 -6.58
N SER A 140 -5.32 1.88 -6.93
CA SER A 140 -5.56 1.19 -8.21
C SER A 140 -6.98 0.64 -8.30
N LEU A 141 -7.52 0.10 -7.21
CA LEU A 141 -8.90 -0.41 -7.14
C LEU A 141 -9.95 0.69 -7.23
N ILE A 142 -9.69 1.85 -6.59
CA ILE A 142 -10.53 3.03 -6.72
C ILE A 142 -10.56 3.51 -8.17
N ASN A 143 -9.39 3.62 -8.81
CA ASN A 143 -9.29 4.00 -10.23
C ASN A 143 -9.94 2.96 -11.15
N PHE A 144 -9.87 1.68 -10.80
CA PHE A 144 -10.53 0.61 -11.54
C PHE A 144 -12.06 0.77 -11.52
N ALA A 145 -12.65 1.06 -10.35
CA ALA A 145 -14.09 1.31 -10.26
C ALA A 145 -14.50 2.58 -11.03
N VAL A 146 -13.68 3.63 -11.02
CA VAL A 146 -13.91 4.86 -11.81
C VAL A 146 -13.93 4.54 -13.31
N VAL A 147 -12.98 3.75 -13.80
CA VAL A 147 -12.90 3.34 -15.21
C VAL A 147 -14.09 2.44 -15.59
N LEU A 148 -14.46 1.47 -14.75
CA LEU A 148 -15.64 0.63 -14.97
C LEU A 148 -16.93 1.46 -15.06
N HIS A 149 -17.07 2.46 -14.19
CA HIS A 149 -18.22 3.35 -14.23
C HIS A 149 -18.26 4.18 -15.53
N GLN A 150 -17.11 4.68 -16.00
CA GLN A 150 -17.02 5.37 -17.29
C GLN A 150 -17.37 4.48 -18.49
N TRP A 151 -17.22 3.15 -18.36
CA TRP A 151 -17.61 2.17 -19.37
C TRP A 151 -19.07 1.72 -19.25
N GLY A 152 -19.88 2.36 -18.39
CA GLY A 152 -21.32 2.13 -18.28
C GLY A 152 -21.74 1.08 -17.26
N VAL A 153 -20.80 0.60 -16.42
CA VAL A 153 -21.15 -0.29 -15.30
C VAL A 153 -21.75 0.51 -14.15
N ASP A 154 -22.78 -0.06 -13.53
CA ASP A 154 -23.41 0.55 -12.35
C ASP A 154 -22.40 0.72 -11.19
N ARG A 155 -22.52 1.84 -10.46
CA ARG A 155 -21.57 2.21 -9.39
C ARG A 155 -21.48 1.13 -8.32
N SER A 156 -22.60 0.51 -7.97
CA SER A 156 -22.65 -0.56 -6.95
C SER A 156 -21.92 -1.82 -7.40
N THR A 157 -22.00 -2.17 -8.69
CA THR A 157 -21.36 -3.35 -9.27
C THR A 157 -19.86 -3.15 -9.40
N ALA A 158 -19.43 -1.95 -9.83
CA ALA A 158 -18.01 -1.58 -9.90
C ALA A 158 -17.36 -1.57 -8.51
N ALA A 159 -18.06 -1.03 -7.50
CA ALA A 159 -17.63 -1.07 -6.11
C ALA A 159 -17.48 -2.51 -5.61
N THR A 160 -18.48 -3.36 -5.83
CA THR A 160 -18.45 -4.77 -5.39
C THR A 160 -17.33 -5.55 -6.06
N ALA A 161 -17.09 -5.35 -7.36
CA ALA A 161 -15.98 -5.97 -8.08
C ALA A 161 -14.61 -5.58 -7.49
N SER A 162 -14.42 -4.30 -7.19
CA SER A 162 -13.19 -3.82 -6.56
C SER A 162 -12.96 -4.43 -5.16
N LEU A 163 -14.03 -4.60 -4.38
CA LEU A 163 -13.98 -5.22 -3.06
C LEU A 163 -13.65 -6.71 -3.13
N CYS A 164 -14.20 -7.44 -4.11
CA CYS A 164 -13.86 -8.85 -4.33
C CYS A 164 -12.38 -9.02 -4.69
N ILE A 165 -11.84 -8.15 -5.57
CA ILE A 165 -10.42 -8.16 -5.92
C ILE A 165 -9.56 -7.84 -4.69
N PHE A 166 -9.97 -6.88 -3.86
CA PHE A 166 -9.27 -6.55 -2.62
C PHE A 166 -9.19 -7.74 -1.65
N ILE A 167 -10.29 -8.47 -1.46
CA ILE A 167 -10.32 -9.65 -0.60
C ILE A 167 -9.39 -10.74 -1.14
N LEU A 168 -9.43 -10.97 -2.46
CA LEU A 168 -8.58 -11.96 -3.13
C LEU A 168 -7.09 -11.59 -3.03
N GLU A 169 -6.76 -10.32 -3.25
CA GLU A 169 -5.41 -9.78 -3.09
C GLU A 169 -4.91 -10.01 -1.65
N ASN A 170 -5.71 -9.66 -0.63
CA ASN A 170 -5.33 -9.88 0.77
C ASN A 170 -5.15 -11.36 1.10
N TRP A 171 -5.98 -12.25 0.53
CA TRP A 171 -5.88 -13.69 0.79
C TRP A 171 -4.61 -14.30 0.15
N VAL A 172 -4.28 -13.91 -1.08
CA VAL A 172 -3.06 -14.37 -1.77
C VAL A 172 -1.81 -13.81 -1.10
N LEU A 173 -1.83 -12.53 -0.71
CA LEU A 173 -0.71 -11.86 -0.07
C LEU A 173 -0.50 -12.28 1.38
N ASP A 174 -1.51 -12.82 2.07
CA ASP A 174 -1.40 -13.26 3.47
C ASP A 174 -0.25 -14.24 3.71
N ARG A 175 0.04 -15.08 2.69
CA ARG A 175 1.16 -16.03 2.71
C ARG A 175 2.53 -15.33 2.73
N TRP A 176 2.64 -14.19 2.06
CA TRP A 176 3.90 -13.49 1.79
C TRP A 176 4.12 -12.27 2.71
N VAL A 177 3.05 -11.67 3.22
CA VAL A 177 3.03 -10.40 3.97
C VAL A 177 2.91 -10.65 5.49
N ARG A 178 3.12 -11.90 5.93
CA ARG A 178 2.87 -12.40 7.29
C ARG A 178 3.54 -11.63 8.44
N TYR A 179 4.56 -10.82 8.15
CA TYR A 179 5.34 -10.03 9.11
C TYR A 179 5.13 -8.52 8.99
N ILE A 180 4.29 -8.07 8.05
CA ILE A 180 4.16 -6.67 7.68
C ILE A 180 2.87 -6.12 8.29
N LEU A 181 3.02 -5.41 9.40
CA LEU A 181 1.90 -4.86 10.17
C LEU A 181 1.29 -3.59 9.55
N THR A 182 2.03 -2.89 8.68
CA THR A 182 1.62 -1.60 8.12
C THR A 182 0.48 -1.68 7.12
N VAL A 183 0.14 -2.88 6.64
CA VAL A 183 -0.98 -3.10 5.72
C VAL A 183 -2.30 -2.71 6.36
N TYR A 184 -2.58 -3.22 7.55
CA TYR A 184 -3.91 -3.09 8.16
C TYR A 184 -4.27 -1.66 8.59
N PRO A 185 -3.39 -0.85 9.19
CA PRO A 185 -3.70 0.55 9.50
C PRO A 185 -4.07 1.36 8.24
N VAL A 186 -3.41 1.11 7.10
CA VAL A 186 -3.73 1.78 5.83
C VAL A 186 -5.11 1.39 5.34
N VAL A 187 -5.43 0.09 5.40
CA VAL A 187 -6.76 -0.43 5.04
C VAL A 187 -7.84 0.16 5.95
N ILE A 188 -7.58 0.27 7.25
CA ILE A 188 -8.51 0.88 8.21
C ILE A 188 -8.73 2.36 7.86
N VAL A 189 -7.66 3.13 7.62
CA VAL A 189 -7.79 4.56 7.28
C VAL A 189 -8.55 4.74 5.96
N ALA A 190 -8.31 3.90 4.96
CA ALA A 190 -9.06 3.91 3.72
C ALA A 190 -10.55 3.61 3.94
N LEU A 191 -10.88 2.53 4.67
CA LEU A 191 -12.26 2.14 4.97
C LEU A 191 -12.99 3.18 5.82
N VAL A 192 -12.32 3.79 6.79
CA VAL A 192 -12.86 4.90 7.59
C VAL A 192 -13.12 6.12 6.69
N GLY A 193 -12.20 6.43 5.77
CA GLY A 193 -12.36 7.51 4.80
C GLY A 193 -13.57 7.31 3.87
N ILE A 194 -13.81 6.07 3.42
CA ILE A 194 -14.98 5.71 2.60
C ILE A 194 -16.25 5.80 3.43
N LEU A 195 -16.28 5.20 4.62
CA LEU A 195 -17.44 5.26 5.51
C LEU A 195 -17.83 6.70 5.86
N PHE A 196 -16.85 7.56 6.14
CA PHE A 196 -17.13 8.95 6.51
C PHE A 196 -17.76 9.75 5.37
N LYS A 197 -17.42 9.45 4.12
CA LYS A 197 -17.93 10.18 2.95
C LYS A 197 -19.23 9.59 2.40
N GLN A 198 -19.39 8.26 2.41
CA GLN A 198 -20.55 7.58 1.83
C GLN A 198 -21.67 7.27 2.84
N PHE A 199 -21.56 7.72 4.10
CA PHE A 199 -22.57 7.45 5.13
C PHE A 199 -23.94 8.04 4.76
N ASN A 200 -24.84 7.19 4.25
CA ASN A 200 -26.22 7.55 3.96
C ASN A 200 -27.21 6.84 4.92
N PHE A 201 -27.96 7.62 5.70
CA PHE A 201 -28.96 7.09 6.63
C PHE A 201 -30.16 6.43 5.93
N TYR A 202 -30.42 6.78 4.65
CA TYR A 202 -31.60 6.33 3.91
C TYR A 202 -31.36 5.05 3.09
N ASP A 203 -30.11 4.67 2.83
CA ASP A 203 -29.76 3.44 2.12
C ASP A 203 -28.62 2.69 2.86
N PRO A 204 -28.95 1.82 3.83
CA PRO A 204 -27.97 1.23 4.74
C PRO A 204 -27.15 0.09 4.12
N THR A 205 -27.50 -0.37 2.92
CA THR A 205 -26.91 -1.58 2.33
C THR A 205 -25.40 -1.45 2.03
N PRO A 206 -24.89 -0.43 1.29
CA PRO A 206 -23.45 -0.25 1.11
C PRO A 206 -22.71 0.08 2.41
N ASN A 207 -23.32 0.86 3.30
CA ASN A 207 -22.73 1.21 4.61
C ASN A 207 -22.47 -0.03 5.46
N SER A 208 -23.40 -0.99 5.42
CA SER A 208 -23.27 -2.25 6.16
C SER A 208 -22.09 -3.09 5.66
N VAL A 209 -21.86 -3.14 4.35
CA VAL A 209 -20.73 -3.87 3.74
C VAL A 209 -19.40 -3.23 4.14
N PHE A 210 -19.27 -1.91 4.03
CA PHE A 210 -18.04 -1.22 4.44
C PHE A 210 -17.79 -1.32 5.96
N MET A 211 -18.84 -1.28 6.80
CA MET A 211 -18.71 -1.49 8.24
C MET A 211 -18.27 -2.91 8.58
N VAL A 212 -18.81 -3.93 7.90
CA VAL A 212 -18.39 -5.33 8.08
C VAL A 212 -16.94 -5.53 7.65
N LEU A 213 -16.52 -4.94 6.52
CA LEU A 213 -15.14 -4.97 6.07
C LEU A 213 -14.18 -4.24 7.03
N LEU A 214 -14.59 -3.10 7.58
CA LEU A 214 -13.82 -2.38 8.60
C LEU A 214 -13.67 -3.22 9.87
N PHE A 215 -14.75 -3.84 10.33
CA PHE A 215 -14.74 -4.69 11.50
C PHE A 215 -13.84 -5.91 11.31
N LEU A 216 -13.93 -6.58 10.14
CA LEU A 216 -13.03 -7.65 9.74
C LEU A 216 -11.56 -7.18 9.67
N ALA A 217 -11.28 -6.02 9.07
CA ALA A 217 -9.92 -5.47 9.00
C ALA A 217 -9.34 -5.18 10.39
N CYS A 218 -10.15 -4.66 11.32
CA CYS A 218 -9.76 -4.46 12.72
C CYS A 218 -9.48 -5.78 13.45
N ILE A 219 -10.33 -6.80 13.28
CA ILE A 219 -10.11 -8.13 13.86
C ILE A 219 -8.83 -8.76 13.32
N LEU A 220 -8.60 -8.65 12.01
CA LEU A 220 -7.39 -9.16 11.37
C LEU A 220 -6.14 -8.42 11.88
N LEU A 221 -6.19 -7.09 12.05
CA LEU A 221 -5.10 -6.33 12.67
C LEU A 221 -4.81 -6.83 14.09
N VAL A 222 -5.84 -6.95 14.94
CA VAL A 222 -5.69 -7.37 16.34
C VAL A 222 -5.13 -8.79 16.43
N SER A 223 -5.73 -9.74 15.71
CA SER A 223 -5.25 -11.13 15.67
C SER A 223 -3.80 -11.23 15.17
N ARG A 224 -3.39 -10.38 14.24
CA ARG A 224 -2.01 -10.30 13.74
C ARG A 224 -1.05 -9.70 14.76
N ILE A 225 -1.42 -8.62 15.45
CA ILE A 225 -0.63 -8.07 16.57
C ILE A 225 -0.40 -9.15 17.61
N PHE A 226 -1.45 -9.89 18.00
CA PHE A 226 -1.32 -11.01 18.93
C PHE A 226 -0.39 -12.11 18.39
N THR A 227 -0.53 -12.50 17.13
CA THR A 227 0.31 -13.54 16.51
C THR A 227 1.78 -13.12 16.42
N VAL A 228 2.05 -11.85 16.08
CA VAL A 228 3.41 -11.30 16.01
C VAL A 228 4.02 -11.22 17.41
N ILE A 229 3.30 -10.70 18.41
CA ILE A 229 3.76 -10.65 19.81
C ILE A 229 4.02 -12.06 20.33
N TRP A 230 3.12 -13.00 20.07
CA TRP A 230 3.24 -14.40 20.46
C TRP A 230 4.46 -15.06 19.82
N ARG A 231 4.62 -14.98 18.50
CA ARG A 231 5.79 -15.58 17.81
C ARG A 231 7.08 -14.91 18.21
N ASN A 232 7.13 -13.60 18.36
CA ASN A 232 8.33 -12.90 18.79
C ASN A 232 8.74 -13.28 20.23
N ARG A 233 7.77 -13.65 21.08
CA ARG A 233 8.01 -14.15 22.45
C ARG A 233 8.45 -15.62 22.49
N TRP A 234 7.92 -16.48 21.63
CA TRP A 234 8.15 -17.93 21.69
C TRP A 234 9.12 -18.49 20.65
N ARG A 235 9.34 -17.78 19.53
CA ARG A 235 10.28 -18.13 18.45
C ARG A 235 10.86 -16.86 17.83
N PRO A 236 11.82 -16.20 18.50
CA PRO A 236 12.49 -15.03 17.94
C PRO A 236 13.43 -15.48 16.82
N LEU A 237 12.93 -15.55 15.59
CA LEU A 237 13.69 -15.65 14.35
C LEU A 237 13.16 -14.60 13.39
#